data_AF-A0A3M1IX04-F1
#
_entry.id   AF-A0A3M1IX04-F1
#
_cell.length_a   1.000
_cell.length_b   1.000
_cell.length_c   1.000
_cell.angle_alpha   90.00
_cell.angle_beta   90.00
_cell.angle_gamma   90.00
#
_symmetry.space_group_name_H-M   'P 1'
#
loop_
_entity.id
_entity.type
_entity.pdbx_description
1 polymer ?
#
loop_
_entity_poly.entity_id
_entity_poly.type
_entity_poly.pdbx_seq_one_letter_code
_entity_poly.pdbx_strand_id
1 'polypeptide(L)'
;MDVSLFAIQTLNGLQLGLLLFLVASGLTLVFGIMDFVNLAHGSLYMIGAFICATLTFWLGDFLLAVVVALPIVGAIGYAVERTLARSLYTRDHLDHVLGTFGLILVFDTS
;
A
#
# COMPACT_ATOMS: atom_id res chain seq x y z
N MET A 1 31.59 -31.02 -11.64
CA MET A 1 30.48 -30.48 -10.84
C MET A 1 29.77 -31.67 -10.24
N ASP A 2 29.75 -31.78 -8.92
CA ASP A 2 29.09 -32.89 -8.26
C ASP A 2 27.59 -32.84 -8.55
N VAL A 3 27.01 -33.98 -8.95
CA VAL A 3 25.58 -34.10 -9.30
C VAL A 3 24.71 -33.66 -8.11
N SER A 4 25.19 -33.86 -6.89
CA SER A 4 24.57 -33.37 -5.65
C SER A 4 24.51 -31.85 -5.58
N LEU A 5 25.57 -31.12 -5.94
CA LEU A 5 25.57 -29.65 -5.95
C LEU A 5 24.60 -29.09 -6.99
N PHE A 6 24.54 -29.71 -8.17
CA PHE A 6 23.58 -29.33 -9.20
C PHE A 6 22.13 -29.52 -8.71
N ALA A 7 21.82 -30.65 -8.08
CA ALA A 7 20.51 -30.93 -7.50
C ALA A 7 20.13 -29.97 -6.37
N ILE A 8 21.08 -29.60 -5.50
CA ILE A 8 20.84 -28.64 -4.42
C ILE A 8 20.56 -27.24 -4.98
N GLN A 9 21.29 -26.80 -6.01
CA GLN A 9 21.10 -25.48 -6.59
C GLN A 9 19.74 -25.33 -7.30
N THR A 10 19.28 -26.39 -7.99
CA THR A 10 17.96 -26.39 -8.64
C THR A 10 16.83 -26.39 -7.62
N LEU A 11 16.94 -27.16 -6.53
CA LEU A 11 15.96 -27.14 -5.44
C LEU A 11 15.88 -25.78 -4.73
N ASN A 12 17.03 -25.13 -4.49
CA ASN A 12 17.06 -23.77 -3.93
C ASN A 12 16.41 -22.74 -4.87
N GLY A 13 16.69 -22.83 -6.19
CA GLY A 13 16.07 -21.96 -7.18
C GLY A 13 14.55 -22.17 -7.26
N LEU A 14 14.09 -23.42 -7.17
CA LEU A 14 12.67 -23.77 -7.16
C LEU A 14 11.98 -23.25 -5.89
N GLN A 15 12.61 -23.38 -4.72
CA GLN A 15 12.10 -22.83 -3.47
C GLN A 15 11.92 -21.32 -3.55
N LEU A 16 12.94 -20.59 -4.00
CA LEU A 16 12.86 -19.14 -4.17
C LEU A 16 11.78 -18.75 -5.19
N GLY A 17 11.72 -19.48 -6.31
CA GLY A 17 10.71 -19.27 -7.36
C GLY A 17 9.29 -19.47 -6.85
N LEU A 18 9.03 -20.52 -6.05
CA LEU A 18 7.72 -20.76 -5.43
C LEU A 18 7.35 -19.65 -4.44
N LEU A 19 8.31 -19.17 -3.65
CA LEU A 19 8.08 -18.06 -2.72
C LEU A 19 7.64 -16.79 -3.47
N LEU A 20 8.39 -16.42 -4.50
CA LEU A 20 8.08 -15.26 -5.33
C LEU A 20 6.75 -15.45 -6.10
N PHE A 21 6.49 -16.64 -6.61
CA PHE A 21 5.23 -16.98 -7.27
C PHE A 21 4.03 -16.86 -6.34
N LEU A 22 4.14 -17.38 -5.11
CA LEU A 22 3.07 -17.30 -4.12
C LEU A 22 2.78 -15.85 -3.73
N VAL A 23 3.83 -15.03 -3.54
CA VAL A 23 3.68 -13.60 -3.26
C VAL A 23 3.03 -12.86 -4.43
N ALA A 24 3.50 -13.08 -5.66
CA ALA A 24 2.96 -12.43 -6.85
C ALA A 24 1.51 -12.83 -7.15
N SER A 25 1.19 -14.12 -7.04
CA SER A 25 -0.18 -14.63 -7.22
C SER A 25 -1.12 -14.15 -6.12
N GLY A 26 -0.66 -14.09 -4.87
CA GLY A 26 -1.41 -13.52 -3.75
C GLY A 26 -1.74 -12.04 -3.98
N LEU A 27 -0.77 -11.23 -4.41
CA LEU A 27 -0.98 -9.82 -4.74
C LEU A 27 -1.97 -9.65 -5.92
N THR A 28 -1.84 -10.49 -6.94
CA THR A 28 -2.74 -10.50 -8.11
C THR A 28 -4.16 -10.90 -7.74
N LEU A 29 -4.33 -11.91 -6.87
CA LEU A 29 -5.64 -12.30 -6.35
C LEU A 29 -6.24 -11.17 -5.52
N VAL A 30 -5.50 -10.62 -4.56
CA VAL A 30 -5.99 -9.50 -3.72
C VAL A 30 -6.45 -8.33 -4.60
N PHE A 31 -5.72 -7.97 -5.64
CA PHE A 31 -6.14 -6.93 -6.58
C PHE A 31 -7.26 -7.36 -7.53
N GLY A 32 -7.33 -8.63 -7.91
CA GLY A 32 -8.35 -9.16 -8.81
C GLY A 32 -9.73 -9.36 -8.17
N ILE A 33 -9.81 -9.49 -6.85
CA ILE A 33 -11.07 -9.63 -6.10
C ILE A 33 -11.48 -8.32 -5.40
N MET A 34 -10.61 -7.30 -5.37
CA MET A 34 -10.89 -6.03 -4.70
C MET A 34 -11.35 -4.98 -5.70
N ASP A 35 -12.57 -4.45 -5.54
CA ASP A 35 -13.13 -3.41 -6.41
C ASP A 35 -12.43 -2.04 -6.27
N PHE A 36 -11.62 -1.83 -5.22
CA PHE A 36 -10.92 -0.56 -4.96
C PHE A 36 -9.57 -0.76 -4.26
N VAL A 37 -8.46 -0.53 -4.99
CA VAL A 37 -7.10 -0.54 -4.44
C VAL A 37 -6.69 0.87 -4.05
N ASN A 38 -6.70 1.17 -2.75
CA ASN A 38 -6.26 2.48 -2.24
C ASN A 38 -4.72 2.59 -2.20
N LEU A 39 -4.09 2.95 -3.32
CA LEU A 39 -2.64 3.18 -3.37
C LEU A 39 -2.19 4.41 -2.55
N ALA A 40 -3.10 5.32 -2.20
CA ALA A 40 -2.80 6.44 -1.32
C ALA A 40 -2.56 6.01 0.14
N HIS A 41 -2.78 4.74 0.49
CA HIS A 41 -2.43 4.22 1.81
C HIS A 41 -0.93 4.40 2.13
N GLY A 42 -0.04 4.24 1.14
CA GLY A 42 1.39 4.46 1.33
C GLY A 42 1.75 5.92 1.63
N SER A 43 1.12 6.88 0.95
CA SER A 43 1.36 8.31 1.19
C SER A 43 0.74 8.80 2.50
N LEU A 44 -0.44 8.30 2.88
CA LEU A 44 -1.05 8.55 4.19
C LEU A 44 -0.18 8.01 5.34
N TYR A 45 0.41 6.82 5.16
CA TYR A 45 1.38 6.27 6.13
C TYR A 45 2.59 7.19 6.29
N MET A 46 3.17 7.68 5.18
CA MET A 46 4.32 8.60 5.23
C MET A 46 3.98 9.93 5.92
N ILE A 47 2.83 10.52 5.59
CA ILE A 47 2.34 11.74 6.23
C ILE A 47 2.18 11.50 7.74
N GLY A 48 1.60 10.36 8.13
CA GLY A 48 1.44 10.01 9.53
C GLY A 48 2.74 9.79 10.28
N ALA A 49 3.71 9.14 9.65
CA ALA A 49 5.06 9.01 10.19
C ALA A 49 5.74 10.38 10.37
N PHE A 50 5.59 11.29 9.41
CA PHE A 50 6.16 12.63 9.48
C PHE A 50 5.54 13.49 10.58
N ILE A 51 4.20 13.43 10.73
CA ILE A 51 3.48 14.10 11.81
C ILE A 51 3.92 13.54 13.17
N CYS A 52 4.01 12.22 13.31
CA CYS A 52 4.47 11.57 14.52
C CYS A 52 5.92 11.97 14.87
N ALA A 53 6.82 11.96 13.89
CA ALA A 53 8.21 12.38 14.07
C ALA A 53 8.31 13.85 14.51
N THR A 54 7.54 14.72 13.87
CA THR A 54 7.49 16.15 14.21
C THR A 54 6.95 16.35 15.61
N LEU A 55 5.84 15.69 15.98
CA LEU A 55 5.29 15.75 17.34
C LEU A 55 6.27 15.21 18.37
N THR A 56 7.00 14.15 18.06
CA THR A 56 8.03 13.59 18.94
C THR A 56 9.14 14.61 19.20
N PHE A 57 9.53 15.38 18.19
CA PHE A 57 10.52 16.45 18.32
C PHE A 57 10.03 17.61 19.20
N TRP A 58 8.74 17.95 19.13
CA TRP A 58 8.14 19.05 19.90
C TRP A 58 7.75 18.67 21.33
N LEU A 59 7.21 17.47 21.54
CA LEU A 59 6.73 16.99 22.84
C LEU A 59 7.85 16.34 23.67
N GLY A 60 8.94 15.87 23.04
CA GLY A 60 10.02 15.15 23.69
C GLY A 60 9.66 13.74 24.17
N ASP A 61 8.40 13.33 24.03
CA ASP A 61 7.87 12.03 24.43
C ASP A 61 7.22 11.34 23.22
N PHE A 62 7.80 10.21 22.82
CA PHE A 62 7.34 9.40 21.68
C PHE A 62 5.93 8.84 21.90
N LEU A 63 5.63 8.42 23.13
CA LEU A 63 4.37 7.72 23.42
C LEU A 63 3.21 8.73 23.37
N LEU A 64 3.42 9.93 23.92
CA LEU A 64 2.47 11.03 23.81
C LEU A 64 2.30 11.47 22.34
N ALA A 65 3.40 11.55 21.59
CA ALA A 65 3.37 11.92 20.18
C ALA A 65 2.58 10.91 19.33
N VAL A 66 2.74 9.61 19.57
CA VAL A 66 1.96 8.57 18.86
C VAL A 66 0.47 8.67 19.17
N VAL A 67 0.12 8.85 20.46
CA VAL A 67 -1.29 8.97 20.89
C VAL A 67 -1.98 10.18 20.27
N VAL A 68 -1.27 11.31 20.11
CA VAL A 68 -1.80 12.52 19.48
C VAL A 68 -1.74 12.45 17.95
N ALA A 69 -0.73 11.80 17.37
CA ALA A 69 -0.62 11.63 15.92
C ALA A 69 -1.71 10.70 15.37
N LEU A 70 -2.11 9.65 16.11
CA LEU A 70 -3.15 8.71 15.68
C LEU A 70 -4.47 9.39 15.25
N PRO A 71 -5.12 10.23 16.09
CA PRO A 71 -6.36 10.91 15.72
C PRO A 71 -6.17 11.94 14.61
N ILE A 72 -5.01 12.62 14.55
CA ILE A 72 -4.70 13.59 13.49
C ILE A 72 -4.61 12.89 12.14
N VAL A 73 -3.85 11.80 12.08
CA VAL A 73 -3.67 11.00 10.86
C VAL A 73 -4.97 10.33 10.44
N GLY A 74 -5.74 9.82 11.41
CA GLY A 74 -7.08 9.28 11.16
C GLY A 74 -8.04 10.33 10.57
N ALA A 75 -8.03 11.56 11.09
CA ALA A 75 -8.86 12.64 10.58
C ALA A 75 -8.44 13.07 9.16
N ILE A 76 -7.13 13.13 8.88
CA ILE A 76 -6.60 13.40 7.54
C ILE A 76 -6.99 12.28 6.57
N GLY A 77 -6.81 11.02 6.98
CA GLY A 77 -7.21 9.85 6.19
C GLY A 77 -8.70 9.88 5.85
N TYR A 78 -9.55 10.19 6.83
CA TYR A 78 -11.00 10.32 6.64
C TYR A 78 -11.37 11.50 5.72
N ALA A 79 -10.69 12.65 5.84
CA ALA A 79 -10.91 13.79 4.97
C ALA A 79 -10.53 13.47 3.51
N VAL A 80 -9.40 12.78 3.31
CA VAL A 80 -8.93 12.31 2.00
C VAL A 80 -9.89 11.27 1.42
N GLU A 81 -10.32 10.29 2.22
CA GLU A 81 -11.31 9.31 1.79
C GLU A 81 -12.61 10.00 1.35
N ARG A 82 -13.11 10.97 2.14
CA ARG A 82 -14.34 11.69 1.82
C ARG A 82 -14.25 12.57 0.58
N THR A 83 -13.08 13.16 0.28
CA THR A 83 -12.89 14.01 -0.92
C THR A 83 -12.62 13.19 -2.17
N LEU A 84 -11.74 12.18 -2.07
CA LEU A 84 -11.33 11.35 -3.20
C LEU A 84 -12.42 10.33 -3.57
N ALA A 85 -13.07 9.69 -2.59
CA ALA A 85 -14.14 8.74 -2.85
C ALA A 85 -15.42 9.42 -3.38
N ARG A 86 -15.76 10.64 -2.94
CA ARG A 86 -16.92 11.38 -3.50
C ARG A 86 -16.69 11.91 -4.91
N SER A 87 -15.47 12.32 -5.26
CA SER A 87 -15.19 12.85 -6.60
C SER A 87 -15.23 11.76 -7.68
N LEU A 88 -14.99 10.49 -7.32
CA LEU A 88 -15.08 9.34 -8.23
C LEU A 88 -16.49 8.74 -8.34
N TYR A 89 -17.40 9.04 -7.40
CA TYR A 89 -18.70 8.37 -7.27
C TYR A 89 -19.85 8.95 -8.13
N THR A 90 -19.60 9.94 -8.98
CA THR A 90 -20.70 10.72 -9.61
C THR A 90 -21.16 10.16 -10.97
N ARG A 91 -20.59 9.05 -11.48
CA ARG A 91 -21.07 8.36 -12.71
C ARG A 91 -20.89 6.83 -12.59
N ASP A 92 -21.71 6.12 -13.35
CA ASP A 92 -22.35 4.80 -13.09
C ASP A 92 -21.41 3.56 -13.11
N HIS A 93 -21.98 2.39 -12.78
CA HIS A 93 -21.41 1.12 -12.27
C HIS A 93 -20.29 0.42 -13.09
N LEU A 94 -19.76 1.02 -14.16
CA LEU A 94 -18.61 0.53 -14.96
C LEU A 94 -17.34 1.39 -14.76
N ASP A 95 -17.46 2.59 -14.18
CA ASP A 95 -16.36 3.57 -14.01
C ASP A 95 -15.42 3.24 -12.83
N HIS A 96 -15.79 2.29 -11.96
CA HIS A 96 -15.06 1.94 -10.74
C HIS A 96 -13.68 1.33 -11.01
N VAL A 97 -13.59 0.48 -12.04
CA VAL A 97 -12.37 -0.22 -12.44
C VAL A 97 -11.47 0.67 -13.33
N LEU A 98 -12.07 1.56 -14.14
CA LEU A 98 -11.31 2.51 -14.97
C LEU A 98 -10.72 3.67 -14.15
N GLY A 99 -11.42 4.11 -13.10
CA GLY A 99 -10.99 5.23 -12.24
C GLY A 99 -9.74 4.93 -11.41
N THR A 100 -9.63 3.70 -10.91
CA THR A 100 -8.43 3.22 -10.20
C THR A 100 -7.24 3.03 -11.15
N PHE A 101 -7.48 2.56 -12.38
CA PHE A 101 -6.46 2.46 -13.43
C PHE A 101 -5.92 3.83 -13.87
N GLY A 102 -6.79 4.84 -13.99
CA GLY A 102 -6.41 6.21 -14.32
C GLY A 102 -5.57 6.90 -13.23
N LEU A 103 -5.82 6.59 -11.96
CA LEU A 103 -5.08 7.14 -10.83
C LEU A 103 -3.63 6.64 -10.79
N ILE A 104 -3.40 5.36 -11.10
CA ILE A 104 -2.06 4.76 -11.22
C ILE A 104 -1.24 5.45 -12.31
N LEU A 105 -1.84 5.67 -13.48
CA LEU A 105 -1.19 6.30 -14.64
C LEU A 105 -0.73 7.74 -14.36
N VAL A 106 -1.48 8.48 -13.54
CA VAL A 106 -1.14 9.86 -13.15
C VAL A 106 -0.07 9.88 -12.06
N PHE A 107 -0.13 9.00 -11.07
CA PHE A 107 0.86 8.95 -9.98
C PHE A 107 2.20 8.31 -10.40
N ASP A 108 2.21 7.42 -11.38
CA ASP A 108 3.44 6.80 -11.91
C ASP A 108 4.21 7.76 -12.85
N THR A 109 3.58 8.84 -13.32
CA THR A 109 4.16 9.81 -14.28
C THR A 109 4.77 11.07 -13.61
N SER A 110 5.00 11.08 -12.29
CA SER A 110 5.62 12.25 -11.62
C SER A 110 6.60 11.89 -10.51
#